data_AF-A0ABD7WCM8-F1
#
_entry.id   AF-A0ABD7WCM8-F1
#
_cell.length_a   1.000
_cell.length_b   1.000
_cell.length_c   1.000
_cell.angle_alpha   90.00
_cell.angle_beta   90.00
_cell.angle_gamma   90.00
#
_symmetry.space_group_name_H-M   'P 1'
#
loop_
_entity.id
_entity.type
_entity.pdbx_description
1 polymer ?
#
loop_
_entity_poly.entity_id
_entity_poly.type
_entity_poly.pdbx_seq_one_letter_code
_entity_poly.pdbx_strand_id
1 'polypeptide(L)' 'MNPPFSHGQDIRHILRAFSLLRPGGVLVAVCLNGPRQQEKLLPFSDVREELPRGTFAYTDVPTMIIRLRA' A
#
# COMPACT_ATOMS: atom_id res chain seq x y z
N MET A 1 -3.32 1.68 -7.33
CA MET A 1 -2.20 2.64 -7.53
C MET A 1 -0.88 1.98 -7.15
N ASN A 2 0.23 2.36 -7.78
CA ASN A 2 1.58 1.89 -7.44
C ASN A 2 2.50 3.10 -7.16
N PRO A 3 2.49 3.64 -5.93
CA PRO A 3 3.32 4.79 -5.56
C PRO A 3 4.80 4.42 -5.42
N PRO A 4 5.72 5.41 -5.43
CA PRO A 4 7.12 5.18 -5.17
C PRO A 4 7.38 4.55 -3.79
N PHE A 5 8.28 3.56 -3.72
CA PHE A 5 8.58 2.85 -2.48
C PHE A 5 9.61 3.56 -1.58
N SER A 6 10.36 4.52 -2.10
CA SER A 6 11.47 5.14 -1.38
C SER A 6 10.99 6.07 -0.26
N HIS A 7 11.70 6.05 0.88
CA HIS A 7 11.49 6.98 2.02
C HIS A 7 10.04 7.01 2.56
N GLY A 8 9.33 5.88 2.50
CA GLY A 8 7.94 5.76 2.96
C GLY A 8 6.95 6.63 2.19
N GLN A 9 7.26 6.93 0.92
CA GLN A 9 6.36 7.69 0.04
C GLN A 9 5.07 6.92 -0.25
N ASP A 10 5.15 5.60 -0.36
CA ASP A 10 4.00 4.71 -0.48
C ASP A 10 2.92 5.00 0.57
N ILE A 11 3.30 5.07 1.84
CA ILE A 11 2.38 5.38 2.95
C ILE A 11 1.73 6.75 2.75
N ARG A 12 2.53 7.79 2.46
CA ARG A 12 2.01 9.16 2.31
C ARG A 12 1.02 9.26 1.16
N HIS A 13 1.35 8.66 0.02
CA HIS A 13 0.52 8.70 -1.18
C HIS A 13 -0.76 7.89 -1.01
N ILE A 14 -0.68 6.70 -0.40
CA ILE A 14 -1.85 5.84 -0.16
C ILE A 14 -2.81 6.51 0.80
N LEU A 15 -2.33 7.02 1.95
CA LEU A 15 -3.20 7.70 2.91
C LEU A 15 -3.82 8.98 2.33
N ARG A 16 -3.07 9.73 1.50
CA ARG A 16 -3.62 10.90 0.81
C ARG A 16 -4.69 10.51 -0.21
N ALA A 17 -4.47 9.48 -1.02
CA ALA A 17 -5.46 9.01 -1.98
C ALA A 17 -6.71 8.46 -1.27
N PHE A 18 -6.51 7.73 -0.17
CA PHE A 18 -7.58 7.19 0.66
C PHE A 18 -8.47 8.30 1.25
N SER A 19 -7.87 9.39 1.74
CA SER A 19 -8.61 10.55 2.28
C SER A 19 -9.46 11.30 1.25
N LEU A 20 -9.30 11.02 -0.05
CA LEU A 20 -10.02 11.68 -1.14
C LEU A 20 -11.19 10.82 -1.65
N LEU A 21 -11.32 9.59 -1.16
CA LEU A 21 -12.44 8.73 -1.52
C LEU A 21 -13.74 9.28 -0.93
N ARG A 22 -14.82 9.12 -1.68
CA ARG A 22 -16.17 9.25 -1.13
C ARG A 22 -16.45 8.08 -0.17
N PRO A 23 -17.39 8.21 0.78
CA PRO A 23 -17.82 7.10 1.63
C PRO A 23 -18.17 5.85 0.81
N GLY A 24 -17.72 4.68 1.23
CA GLY A 24 -17.86 3.42 0.49
C GLY A 24 -16.91 3.27 -0.69
N GLY A 25 -16.03 4.25 -0.94
CA GLY A 25 -15.00 4.18 -1.95
C GLY A 25 -13.93 3.13 -1.63
N VAL A 26 -13.33 2.57 -2.67
CA VAL A 26 -12.31 1.52 -2.57
C VAL A 26 -11.01 2.00 -3.19
N LEU A 27 -9.90 1.81 -2.47
CA LEU A 27 -8.55 2.01 -3.01
C LEU A 27 -7.79 0.70 -2.96
N VAL A 28 -7.24 0.28 -4.09
CA VAL A 28 -6.27 -0.82 -4.17
C VAL A 28 -4.89 -0.22 -4.43
N ALA A 29 -3.88 -0.62 -3.65
CA ALA A 29 -2.53 -0.11 -3.78
C ALA A 29 -1.46 -1.19 -3.63
N VAL A 30 -0.34 -1.02 -4.33
CA VAL A 30 0.90 -1.74 -4.06
C VAL A 30 1.74 -0.92 -3.08
N CYS A 31 2.34 -1.54 -2.08
CA CYS A 31 3.29 -0.89 -1.18
C CYS A 31 4.37 -1.87 -0.70
N LEU A 32 5.35 -1.34 0.03
CA LEU A 32 6.29 -2.21 0.75
C LEU A 32 5.56 -2.99 1.84
N ASN A 33 6.01 -4.21 2.11
CA ASN A 33 5.54 -5.00 3.25
C ASN A 33 6.50 -4.85 4.45
N GLY A 34 6.73 -3.60 4.88
CA GLY A 34 7.57 -3.25 6.03
C GLY A 34 6.76 -2.91 7.28
N PRO A 35 7.39 -2.85 8.48
CA PRO A 35 6.68 -2.64 9.75
C PRO A 35 5.90 -1.31 9.78
N ARG A 36 6.41 -0.25 9.13
CA ARG A 36 5.72 1.06 9.08
C ARG A 36 4.48 1.02 8.21
N GLN A 37 4.52 0.30 7.09
CA GLN A 37 3.37 0.08 6.22
C GLN A 37 2.34 -0.78 6.94
N GLN A 38 2.81 -1.80 7.65
CA GLN A 38 1.94 -2.65 8.45
C GLN A 38 1.19 -1.84 9.52
N GLU A 39 1.90 -1.04 10.32
CA GLU A 39 1.30 -0.21 11.35
C GLU A 39 0.28 0.80 10.79
N LYS A 40 0.59 1.45 9.66
CA LYS A 40 -0.18 2.60 9.17
C LYS A 40 -1.30 2.27 8.18
N LEU A 41 -1.16 1.20 7.40
CA LEU A 41 -2.11 0.88 6.31
C LEU A 41 -3.06 -0.25 6.69
N LEU A 42 -2.59 -1.20 7.53
CA LEU A 42 -3.38 -2.37 7.86
C LEU A 42 -4.70 -2.10 8.61
N PRO A 43 -4.78 -1.10 9.51
CA PRO A 43 -6.04 -0.76 10.17
C PRO A 43 -7.18 -0.40 9.21
N PHE A 44 -6.86 0.03 8.00
CA PHE A 44 -7.83 0.41 6.96
C PHE A 44 -7.99 -0.67 5.88
N SER A 45 -7.17 -1.72 5.91
CA SER A 45 -7.15 -2.73 4.87
C SER A 45 -7.96 -3.97 5.24
N ASP A 46 -8.82 -4.40 4.32
CA ASP A 46 -9.61 -5.62 4.44
C ASP A 46 -9.06 -6.78 3.59
N VAL A 47 -8.19 -6.49 2.62
CA VAL A 47 -7.45 -7.48 1.82
C VAL A 47 -5.97 -7.13 1.81
N ARG A 48 -5.14 -8.17 1.94
CA ARG A 48 -3.67 -8.11 1.94
C ARG A 48 -3.15 -9.32 1.20
N GLU A 49 -2.35 -9.11 0.18
CA GLU A 49 -1.73 -10.17 -0.61
C GLU A 49 -0.25 -9.86 -0.75
N GLU A 50 0.60 -10.73 -0.21
CA GLU A 50 2.05 -10.59 -0.36
C GLU A 50 2.47 -10.95 -1.78
N LEU A 51 3.33 -10.12 -2.36
CA LEU A 51 3.89 -10.38 -3.67
C LEU A 51 5.28 -11.04 -3.52
N PRO A 52 5.62 -12.02 -4.37
CA PRO A 52 6.94 -12.61 -4.37
C PRO A 52 8.05 -11.55 -4.53
N ARG A 53 9.20 -11.79 -3.90
CA ARG A 53 10.41 -11.01 -4.16
C ARG A 53 10.82 -11.09 -5.63
N GLY A 54 11.50 -10.06 -6.12
CA GLY A 54 11.83 -9.92 -7.54
C GLY A 54 10.65 -9.59 -8.47
N THR A 55 9.43 -9.41 -7.96
CA THR A 55 8.26 -9.02 -8.79
C THR A 55 8.46 -7.65 -9.45
N PHE A 56 9.14 -6.72 -8.77
CA PHE A 56 9.38 -5.36 -9.28
C PHE A 56 10.84 -5.21 -9.71
N ALA A 57 11.06 -4.56 -10.85
CA ALA A 57 12.41 -4.23 -11.31
C ALA A 57 13.11 -3.25 -10.34
N TYR A 58 14.45 -3.30 -10.31
CA TYR A 58 15.31 -2.38 -9.56
C TYR A 58 15.18 -2.43 -8.04
N THR A 59 14.45 -3.39 -7.49
CA THR A 59 14.34 -3.62 -6.05
C THR A 59 14.01 -5.07 -5.74
N ASP A 60 14.45 -5.58 -4.59
CA ASP A 60 14.09 -6.93 -4.12
C ASP A 60 13.39 -6.90 -2.75
N VAL A 61 12.82 -5.74 -2.43
CA VAL A 61 12.10 -5.51 -1.18
C VAL A 61 10.78 -6.29 -1.16
N PRO A 62 10.33 -6.75 0.04
CA PRO A 62 8.99 -7.29 0.19
C PRO A 62 7.95 -6.26 -0.20
N THR A 63 6.97 -6.68 -1.01
CA THR A 63 5.86 -5.84 -1.41
C THR A 63 4.54 -6.58 -1.21
N MET A 64 3.45 -5.84 -1.15
CA MET A 64 2.10 -6.40 -1.05
C MET A 64 1.10 -5.55 -1.82
N ILE A 65 0.02 -6.18 -2.25
CA ILE A 65 -1.21 -5.52 -2.67
C ILE A 65 -2.14 -5.42 -1.46
N ILE A 66 -2.67 -4.23 -1.23
CA ILE A 66 -3.69 -3.98 -0.21
C ILE A 66 -4.94 -3.35 -0.81
N ARG A 67 -6.09 -3.68 -0.23
CA ARG A 67 -7.35 -2.99 -0.49
C ARG A 67 -7.81 -2.26 0.76
N LEU A 68 -8.15 -0.99 0.62
CA LEU A 68 -8.70 -0.12 1.66
C LEU A 68 -10.12 0.30 1.30
N ARG A 69 -10.97 0.48 2.31
CA ARG A 69 -12.37 0.96 2.17
C ARG A 69 -12.63 2.15 3.08
N ALA A 70 -13.16 3.23 2.50
CA ALA A 70 -13.46 4.50 3.18
C ALA A 70 -14.84 4.52 3.82
#